data_AF-A0A1B6KZP0-F1
#
_entry.id   AF-A0A1B6KZP0-F1
#
_cell.length_a   1.000
_cell.length_b   1.000
_cell.length_c   1.000
_cell.angle_alpha   90.00
_cell.angle_beta   90.00
_cell.angle_gamma   90.00
#
_symmetry.space_group_name_H-M   'P 1'
#
loop_
_entity.id
_entity.type
_entity.pdbx_description
1 polymer ?
#
loop_
_entity_poly.entity_id
_entity_poly.type
_entity_poly.pdbx_seq_one_letter_code
_entity_poly.pdbx_strand_id
1 'polypeptide(L)'
;TRTYGEVYTQIVESLQNKTFIVTTILSSPYCMRKDSSEKLTGNAQFEGYSLDLIHEISKILGFNYTFRLVPDNRYGSLNRETKEWDGMMKELLDQRADLAIADLTITYDREQAVDFTMPFMNLGISILYRKPIKQPPNLFSFLSPLSLDVWIYMATAYLGVSVLLFILARFSPYEWDNPHPCNDQPDVLENQFSLLNSLWFTIGSLMQQGSDIAPKAVSTRMVAGMWWFFTLIMISSYTANLAAFLTVERMDSPIESAEDLAKQTKIKYGALRGGSTAAFFRDSNFSTYQRMWSFMESARPSVFTSSNVEGVERVTKGKGSYAFLMESTSIEYVI
;
A
#
# COMPACT_ATOMS: atom_id res chain seq x y z
N THR A 1 -54.24 -3.03 -12.45
CA THR A 1 -52.89 -2.79 -11.91
C THR A 1 -52.90 -1.43 -11.27
N ARG A 2 -52.58 -1.33 -9.97
CA ARG A 2 -52.53 -0.03 -9.28
C ARG A 2 -51.45 0.84 -9.89
N THR A 3 -51.70 2.13 -10.03
CA THR A 3 -50.68 3.06 -10.50
C THR A 3 -49.66 3.32 -9.38
N TYR A 4 -48.42 3.66 -9.72
CA TYR A 4 -47.38 3.98 -8.75
C TYR A 4 -47.82 5.05 -7.74
N GLY A 5 -48.55 6.07 -8.21
CA GLY A 5 -49.10 7.13 -7.37
C GLY A 5 -50.07 6.62 -6.31
N GLU A 6 -51.01 5.73 -6.67
CA GLU A 6 -51.97 5.15 -5.73
C GLU A 6 -51.29 4.29 -4.66
N VAL A 7 -50.26 3.52 -5.04
CA VAL A 7 -49.48 2.71 -4.10
C VAL A 7 -48.70 3.61 -3.14
N TYR A 8 -48.08 4.68 -3.66
CA TYR A 8 -47.36 5.65 -2.85
C TYR A 8 -48.27 6.34 -1.83
N THR A 9 -49.44 6.84 -2.25
CA THR A 9 -50.40 7.49 -1.34
C THR A 9 -50.86 6.54 -0.24
N GLN A 10 -51.17 5.28 -0.56
CA GLN A 10 -51.55 4.30 0.45
C GLN A 10 -50.43 4.00 1.45
N ILE A 11 -49.17 3.95 1.01
CA ILE A 11 -48.03 3.74 1.90
C ILE A 11 -47.93 4.92 2.88
N VAL A 12 -47.98 6.16 2.37
CA VAL A 12 -47.92 7.37 3.20
C VAL A 12 -49.06 7.36 4.23
N GLU A 13 -50.30 7.14 3.80
CA GLU A 13 -51.46 7.07 4.71
C GLU A 13 -51.30 5.99 5.78
N SER A 14 -50.68 4.85 5.44
CA SER A 14 -50.48 3.73 6.38
C SER A 14 -49.39 3.98 7.42
N LEU A 15 -48.43 4.85 7.14
CA LEU A 15 -47.26 5.14 7.98
C LEU A 15 -47.42 6.43 8.77
N GLN A 16 -48.28 7.34 8.30
CA GLN A 16 -48.48 8.65 8.90
C GLN A 16 -48.89 8.55 10.37
N ASN A 17 -48.25 9.35 11.23
CA ASN A 17 -48.46 9.40 12.68
C ASN A 17 -48.16 8.11 13.47
N LYS A 18 -47.56 7.08 12.85
CA LYS A 18 -47.01 5.94 13.61
C LYS A 18 -45.66 6.29 14.21
N THR A 19 -45.35 5.72 15.37
CA THR A 19 -44.05 5.87 16.02
C THR A 19 -43.31 4.54 15.96
N PHE A 20 -42.18 4.52 15.28
CA PHE A 20 -41.33 3.33 15.16
C PHE A 20 -40.17 3.34 16.16
N ILE A 21 -39.88 2.19 16.76
CA ILE A 21 -38.67 1.97 17.54
C ILE A 21 -37.56 1.56 16.57
N VAL A 22 -36.55 2.42 16.43
CA VAL A 22 -35.45 2.21 15.49
C VAL A 22 -34.21 1.80 16.25
N THR A 23 -33.76 0.56 16.07
CA THR A 23 -32.51 0.07 16.65
C THR A 23 -31.31 0.50 15.81
N THR A 24 -30.21 0.86 16.47
CA THR A 24 -28.96 1.28 15.84
C THR A 24 -27.76 0.93 16.73
N ILE A 25 -26.56 1.09 16.19
CA ILE A 25 -25.28 0.83 16.87
C ILE A 25 -24.36 2.04 16.71
N LEU A 26 -23.51 2.30 17.69
CA LEU A 26 -22.51 3.36 17.58
C LEU A 26 -21.40 2.93 16.61
N SER A 27 -21.33 3.60 15.46
CA SER A 27 -20.35 3.37 14.41
C SER A 27 -20.12 4.70 13.67
N SER A 28 -18.93 5.26 13.76
CA SER A 28 -18.59 6.50 13.05
C SER A 28 -18.33 6.22 11.55
N PRO A 29 -18.86 7.05 10.62
CA PRO A 29 -19.66 8.27 10.80
C PRO A 29 -21.18 8.08 10.74
N TYR A 30 -21.67 6.83 10.81
CA TYR A 30 -23.08 6.48 10.61
C TYR A 30 -23.98 6.87 11.78
N CYS A 31 -23.54 6.58 13.01
CA CYS A 31 -24.22 6.92 14.25
C CYS A 31 -23.18 7.19 15.34
N MET A 32 -23.17 8.43 15.80
CA MET A 32 -22.23 8.98 16.78
C MET A 32 -23.01 9.67 17.89
N ARG A 33 -22.40 9.78 19.07
CA ARG A 33 -22.96 10.63 20.12
C ARG A 33 -22.61 12.08 19.78
N LYS A 34 -23.60 12.95 19.88
CA LYS A 34 -23.43 14.38 19.64
C LYS A 34 -22.68 15.03 20.80
N ASP A 35 -21.60 15.73 20.49
CA ASP A 35 -20.87 16.53 21.47
C ASP A 35 -21.63 17.84 21.74
N SER A 36 -22.19 17.97 22.95
CA SER A 36 -22.91 19.17 23.38
C SER A 36 -22.63 19.48 24.85
N SER A 37 -22.54 20.76 25.17
CA SER A 37 -22.47 21.25 26.55
C SER A 37 -23.76 20.99 27.34
N GLU A 38 -24.88 20.84 26.64
CA GLU A 38 -26.19 20.58 27.25
C GLU A 38 -26.52 19.09 27.26
N LYS A 39 -27.27 18.65 28.28
CA LYS A 39 -27.73 17.26 28.37
C LYS A 39 -28.88 17.03 27.38
N LEU A 40 -28.54 16.58 26.18
CA LEU A 40 -29.50 16.18 25.17
C LEU A 40 -30.28 14.93 25.62
N THR A 41 -31.54 14.81 25.20
CA THR A 41 -32.42 13.67 25.51
C THR A 41 -33.11 13.16 24.25
N GLY A 42 -33.45 11.86 24.25
CA GLY A 42 -34.08 11.21 23.09
C GLY A 42 -33.19 11.21 21.85
N ASN A 43 -33.79 11.43 20.68
CA ASN A 43 -33.09 11.33 19.40
C ASN A 43 -31.98 12.37 19.22
N ALA A 44 -32.09 13.53 19.89
CA ALA A 44 -31.12 14.62 19.79
C ALA A 44 -29.72 14.24 20.33
N GLN A 45 -29.61 13.13 21.07
CA GLN A 45 -28.34 12.64 21.62
C GLN A 45 -27.38 12.10 20.56
N PHE A 46 -27.88 11.84 19.35
CA PHE A 46 -27.14 11.15 18.31
C PHE A 46 -27.08 12.00 17.04
N GLU A 47 -25.98 11.86 16.30
CA GLU A 47 -25.78 12.45 14.99
C GLU A 47 -25.05 11.48 14.06
N GLY A 48 -25.19 11.63 12.75
CA GLY A 48 -24.50 10.79 11.78
C GLY A 48 -25.32 10.50 10.53
N TYR A 49 -24.64 9.96 9.52
CA TYR A 49 -25.19 9.76 8.18
C TYR A 49 -26.49 8.93 8.18
N SER A 50 -26.52 7.83 8.93
CA SER A 50 -27.70 6.95 8.99
C SER A 50 -28.87 7.63 9.71
N LEU A 51 -28.59 8.51 10.67
CA LEU A 51 -29.64 9.20 11.42
C LEU A 51 -30.28 10.33 10.61
N ASP A 52 -29.48 11.03 9.81
CA ASP A 52 -29.96 12.01 8.84
C ASP A 52 -30.80 11.32 7.74
N LEU A 53 -30.38 10.13 7.30
CA LEU A 53 -31.12 9.36 6.30
C LEU A 53 -32.54 9.01 6.76
N ILE A 54 -32.72 8.43 7.96
CA ILE A 54 -34.06 8.12 8.46
C ILE A 54 -34.87 9.38 8.78
N HIS A 55 -34.21 10.47 9.16
CA HIS A 55 -34.87 11.75 9.36
C HIS A 55 -35.51 12.27 8.07
N GLU A 56 -34.79 12.21 6.95
CA GLU A 56 -35.34 12.59 5.64
C GLU A 56 -36.43 11.62 5.16
N ILE A 57 -36.27 10.32 5.40
CA ILE A 57 -37.31 9.32 5.09
C ILE A 57 -38.59 9.58 5.92
N SER A 58 -38.44 9.93 7.19
CA SER A 58 -39.54 10.31 8.10
C SER A 58 -40.27 11.56 7.63
N LYS A 59 -39.55 12.59 7.15
CA LYS A 59 -40.17 13.80 6.58
C LYS A 59 -41.03 13.50 5.35
N ILE A 60 -40.56 12.59 4.49
CA ILE A 60 -41.26 12.23 3.24
C ILE A 60 -42.52 11.40 3.55
N LEU A 61 -42.43 10.44 4.48
CA LEU A 61 -43.49 9.47 4.76
C LEU A 61 -44.40 9.85 5.95
N GLY A 62 -44.01 10.84 6.75
CA GLY A 62 -44.82 11.38 7.85
C GLY A 62 -44.92 10.51 9.10
N PHE A 63 -43.96 9.59 9.33
CA PHE A 63 -43.89 8.79 10.56
C PHE A 63 -42.96 9.41 11.60
N ASN A 64 -43.20 9.11 12.87
CA ASN A 64 -42.33 9.44 13.99
C ASN A 64 -41.43 8.24 14.33
N TYR A 65 -40.29 8.50 14.96
CA TYR A 65 -39.37 7.43 15.35
C TYR A 65 -38.63 7.77 16.64
N THR A 66 -38.17 6.73 17.34
CA THR A 66 -37.29 6.85 18.51
C THR A 66 -36.08 5.94 18.34
N PHE A 67 -34.89 6.48 18.59
CA PHE A 67 -33.66 5.69 18.53
C PHE A 67 -33.44 4.88 19.79
N ARG A 68 -33.01 3.63 19.60
CA ARG A 68 -32.56 2.75 20.66
C ARG A 68 -31.20 2.16 20.27
N LEU A 69 -30.23 2.23 21.16
CA LEU A 69 -28.97 1.53 20.97
C LEU A 69 -29.15 0.04 21.27
N VAL A 70 -28.59 -0.80 20.41
CA VAL A 70 -28.54 -2.24 20.64
C VAL A 70 -27.78 -2.56 21.94
N PRO A 71 -28.35 -3.32 22.90
CA PRO A 71 -27.77 -3.51 24.23
C PRO A 71 -26.42 -4.21 24.27
N ASP A 72 -26.18 -5.16 23.36
CA ASP A 72 -24.96 -5.98 23.31
C ASP A 72 -23.87 -5.39 22.40
N ASN A 73 -24.15 -4.25 21.77
CA ASN A 73 -23.26 -3.57 20.81
C ASN A 73 -22.80 -4.48 19.66
N ARG A 74 -23.69 -5.33 19.15
CA ARG A 74 -23.42 -6.22 17.99
C ARG A 74 -24.39 -5.96 16.85
N TYR A 75 -23.89 -6.14 15.63
CA TYR A 75 -24.71 -6.08 14.41
C TYR A 75 -25.74 -7.21 14.34
N GLY A 76 -25.35 -8.40 14.78
CA GLY A 76 -26.17 -9.60 14.70
C GLY A 76 -25.56 -10.65 13.79
N SER A 77 -25.26 -11.79 14.39
CA SER A 77 -24.64 -12.96 13.81
C SER A 77 -25.40 -14.20 14.25
N LEU A 78 -25.58 -15.15 13.34
CA LEU A 78 -26.22 -16.42 13.66
C LEU A 78 -25.22 -17.32 14.38
N ASN A 79 -25.53 -17.69 15.61
CA ASN A 79 -24.82 -18.76 16.29
C ASN A 79 -25.26 -20.10 15.70
N ARG A 80 -24.35 -20.84 15.04
CA ARG A 80 -24.68 -22.11 14.39
C ARG A 80 -24.96 -23.26 15.35
N GLU A 81 -24.47 -23.18 16.60
CA GLU A 81 -24.68 -24.21 17.61
C GLU A 81 -26.06 -24.07 18.25
N THR A 82 -26.38 -22.86 18.71
CA THR A 82 -27.68 -22.57 19.36
C THR A 82 -28.80 -22.26 18.38
N LYS A 83 -28.45 -21.96 17.12
CA LYS A 83 -29.35 -21.42 16.08
C LYS A 83 -30.06 -20.11 16.48
N GLU A 84 -29.46 -19.36 17.41
CA GLU A 84 -29.98 -18.06 17.83
C GLU A 84 -29.21 -16.91 17.19
N TRP A 85 -29.93 -15.84 16.88
CA TRP A 85 -29.37 -14.55 16.49
C TRP A 85 -28.99 -13.73 17.74
N ASP A 86 -27.97 -12.88 17.61
CA ASP A 86 -27.65 -11.81 18.55
C ASP A 86 -27.81 -10.42 17.92
N GLY A 87 -27.45 -9.35 18.64
CA GLY A 87 -27.39 -8.00 18.08
C GLY A 87 -28.72 -7.41 17.60
N MET A 88 -28.61 -6.47 16.65
CA MET A 88 -29.77 -5.82 16.04
C MET A 88 -30.71 -6.81 15.34
N MET A 89 -30.16 -7.88 14.75
CA MET A 89 -30.96 -8.96 14.14
C MET A 89 -31.91 -9.61 15.16
N LYS A 90 -31.43 -9.89 16.37
CA LYS A 90 -32.28 -10.44 17.45
C LYS A 90 -33.38 -9.46 17.87
N GLU A 91 -33.08 -8.16 17.91
CA GLU A 91 -34.08 -7.15 18.28
C GLU A 91 -35.23 -7.06 17.27
N LEU A 92 -34.95 -7.21 15.97
CA LEU A 92 -35.97 -7.25 14.92
C LEU A 92 -36.82 -8.53 15.00
N LEU A 93 -36.17 -9.70 15.16
CA LEU A 93 -36.86 -10.98 15.26
C LEU A 93 -37.77 -11.08 16.49
N ASP A 94 -37.32 -10.55 17.62
CA ASP A 94 -38.10 -10.51 18.87
C ASP A 94 -39.15 -9.39 18.89
N GLN A 95 -39.27 -8.59 17.81
CA GLN A 95 -40.14 -7.41 17.73
C GLN A 95 -39.89 -6.40 18.86
N ARG A 96 -38.64 -6.30 19.32
CA ARG A 96 -38.19 -5.30 20.31
C ARG A 96 -37.84 -3.97 19.66
N ALA A 97 -37.56 -4.00 18.36
CA ALA A 97 -37.42 -2.85 17.47
C ALA A 97 -38.22 -3.12 16.19
N ASP A 98 -38.78 -2.06 15.61
CA ASP A 98 -39.59 -2.14 14.39
C ASP A 98 -38.72 -2.03 13.13
N LEU A 99 -37.65 -1.23 13.19
CA LEU A 99 -36.67 -1.04 12.12
C LEU A 99 -35.25 -1.03 12.68
N ALA A 100 -34.28 -1.42 11.86
CA ALA A 100 -32.87 -1.21 12.14
C ALA A 100 -32.29 -0.26 11.10
N ILE A 101 -31.56 0.77 11.55
CA ILE A 101 -30.77 1.62 10.66
C ILE A 101 -29.34 1.73 11.15
N ALA A 102 -28.43 1.20 10.34
CA ALA A 102 -27.00 1.14 10.61
C ALA A 102 -26.26 0.82 9.30
N ASP A 103 -24.94 0.82 9.38
CA ASP A 103 -24.00 0.19 8.43
C ASP A 103 -24.10 -1.35 8.46
N LEU A 104 -25.32 -1.89 8.33
CA LEU A 104 -25.59 -3.32 8.38
C LEU A 104 -25.40 -3.95 7.00
N THR A 105 -24.37 -4.77 6.84
CA THR A 105 -24.15 -5.53 5.60
C THR A 105 -25.29 -6.52 5.34
N ILE A 106 -25.87 -6.48 4.14
CA ILE A 106 -26.82 -7.50 3.65
C ILE A 106 -26.03 -8.79 3.38
N THR A 107 -26.36 -9.86 4.10
CA THR A 107 -25.77 -11.19 3.89
C THR A 107 -26.88 -12.21 3.70
N TYR A 108 -26.58 -13.34 3.06
CA TYR A 108 -27.55 -14.41 2.81
C TYR A 108 -28.26 -14.87 4.09
N ASP A 109 -27.51 -15.16 5.17
CA ASP A 109 -28.10 -15.59 6.43
C ASP A 109 -29.04 -14.53 7.03
N ARG A 110 -28.71 -13.23 6.89
CA ARG A 110 -29.54 -12.13 7.42
C ARG A 110 -30.80 -11.94 6.59
N GLU A 111 -30.70 -12.00 5.27
CA GLU A 111 -31.83 -11.86 4.34
C GLU A 111 -32.84 -13.00 4.49
N GLN A 112 -32.41 -14.19 4.91
CA GLN A 112 -33.32 -15.28 5.26
C GLN A 112 -34.12 -15.02 6.55
N ALA A 113 -33.61 -14.17 7.45
CA ALA A 113 -34.19 -13.94 8.75
C ALA A 113 -35.05 -12.66 8.79
N VAL A 114 -34.65 -11.62 8.07
CA VAL A 114 -35.36 -10.33 8.00
C VAL A 114 -35.36 -9.79 6.58
N ASP A 115 -36.37 -9.01 6.24
CA ASP A 115 -36.44 -8.32 4.96
C ASP A 115 -35.54 -7.09 4.94
N PHE A 116 -34.86 -6.86 3.81
CA PHE A 116 -34.04 -5.67 3.56
C PHE A 116 -34.66 -4.76 2.50
N THR A 117 -34.36 -3.47 2.61
CA THR A 117 -34.61 -2.53 1.50
C THR A 117 -33.57 -2.72 0.40
N MET A 118 -33.74 -2.00 -0.71
CA MET A 118 -32.63 -1.85 -1.65
C MET A 118 -31.42 -1.20 -0.94
N PRO A 119 -30.20 -1.64 -1.24
CA PRO A 119 -28.99 -1.07 -0.63
C PRO A 119 -28.85 0.40 -1.03
N PHE A 120 -28.59 1.26 -0.05
CA PHE A 120 -28.40 2.71 -0.28
C PHE A 120 -26.92 3.09 -0.51
N MET A 121 -25.98 2.17 -0.22
CA MET A 121 -24.55 2.39 -0.36
C MET A 121 -23.85 1.10 -0.77
N ASN A 122 -22.98 1.17 -1.79
CA ASN A 122 -22.19 0.03 -2.25
C ASN A 122 -20.78 0.12 -1.68
N LEU A 123 -20.29 -0.98 -1.09
CA LEU A 123 -18.97 -1.08 -0.46
C LEU A 123 -18.38 -2.47 -0.64
N GLY A 124 -17.08 -2.61 -0.34
CA GLY A 124 -16.38 -3.88 -0.38
C GLY A 124 -15.43 -4.06 0.82
N ILE A 125 -14.93 -5.28 1.00
CA ILE A 125 -13.88 -5.56 1.98
C ILE A 125 -12.57 -5.01 1.45
N SER A 126 -11.89 -4.17 2.23
CA SER A 126 -10.58 -3.63 1.90
C SER A 126 -9.58 -3.85 3.05
N ILE A 127 -8.32 -3.53 2.81
CA ILE A 127 -7.20 -3.78 3.71
C ILE A 127 -6.70 -2.45 4.25
N LEU A 128 -6.91 -2.22 5.55
CA LEU A 128 -6.29 -1.13 6.27
C LEU A 128 -4.87 -1.54 6.69
N TYR A 129 -3.87 -0.84 6.16
CA TYR A 129 -2.48 -1.04 6.51
C TYR A 129 -1.75 0.29 6.70
N ARG A 130 -0.77 0.30 7.60
CA ARG A 130 -0.01 1.51 7.90
C ARG A 130 0.83 1.90 6.69
N LYS A 131 0.74 3.16 6.27
CA LYS A 131 1.61 3.72 5.23
C LYS A 131 3.10 3.47 5.58
N PRO A 132 3.89 2.87 4.68
CA PRO A 132 5.29 2.56 4.96
C PRO A 132 6.06 3.86 5.28
N ILE A 133 6.87 3.80 6.33
CA ILE A 133 7.74 4.92 6.72
C ILE A 133 9.00 4.86 5.84
N LYS A 134 9.49 6.02 5.42
CA LYS A 134 10.76 6.18 4.69
C LYS A 134 11.88 5.44 5.43
N GLN A 135 12.40 4.37 4.82
CA GLN A 135 13.58 3.69 5.34
C GLN A 135 14.80 4.56 5.01
N PRO A 136 15.79 4.67 5.92
CA PRO A 136 17.03 5.34 5.59
C PRO A 136 17.70 4.63 4.39
N PRO A 137 18.35 5.37 3.48
CA PRO A 137 19.06 4.76 2.37
C PRO A 137 20.12 3.79 2.90
N ASN A 138 20.24 2.63 2.25
CA ASN A 138 21.31 1.68 2.56
C ASN A 138 22.68 2.33 2.36
N LEU A 139 23.70 1.91 3.12
CA LEU A 139 25.06 2.46 3.05
C LEU A 139 25.66 2.45 1.63
N PHE A 140 25.24 1.51 0.78
CA PHE A 140 25.69 1.37 -0.60
C PHE A 140 24.69 1.91 -1.63
N SER A 141 23.76 2.79 -1.24
CA SER A 141 22.77 3.37 -2.17
C SER A 141 23.42 4.18 -3.29
N PHE A 142 24.66 4.65 -3.13
CA PHE A 142 25.38 5.33 -4.21
C PHE A 142 25.74 4.39 -5.39
N LEU A 143 25.72 3.06 -5.20
CA LEU A 143 25.95 2.09 -6.28
C LEU A 143 24.67 1.74 -7.04
N SER A 144 23.48 2.05 -6.50
CA SER A 144 22.19 1.72 -7.12
C SER A 144 21.85 2.42 -8.44
N PRO A 145 22.42 3.60 -8.80
CA PRO A 145 22.08 4.28 -10.07
C PRO A 145 22.44 3.49 -11.34
N LEU A 146 23.32 2.50 -11.22
CA LEU A 146 23.71 1.57 -12.27
C LEU A 146 23.48 0.14 -11.80
N SER A 147 23.03 -0.74 -12.70
CA SER A 147 22.88 -2.16 -12.38
C SER A 147 24.25 -2.82 -12.17
N LEU A 148 24.26 -3.92 -11.42
CA LEU A 148 25.47 -4.72 -11.19
C LEU A 148 26.11 -5.18 -12.50
N ASP A 149 25.30 -5.52 -13.51
CA ASP A 149 25.79 -5.90 -14.84
C ASP A 149 26.58 -4.76 -15.50
N VAL A 150 26.08 -3.53 -15.43
CA VAL A 150 26.79 -2.36 -15.99
C VAL A 150 28.10 -2.11 -15.26
N TRP A 151 28.15 -2.29 -13.94
CA TRP A 151 29.39 -2.23 -13.17
C TRP A 151 30.41 -3.28 -13.63
N ILE A 152 29.98 -4.52 -13.87
CA ILE A 152 30.84 -5.59 -14.37
C ILE A 152 31.35 -5.28 -15.78
N TYR A 153 30.47 -4.82 -16.68
CA TYR A 153 30.86 -4.45 -18.04
C TYR A 153 31.83 -3.28 -18.04
N MET A 154 31.64 -2.29 -17.17
CA MET A 154 32.56 -1.16 -17.02
C MET A 154 33.93 -1.62 -16.51
N ALA A 155 33.99 -2.50 -15.51
CA ALA A 155 35.25 -3.06 -15.01
C ALA A 155 35.98 -3.87 -16.09
N THR A 156 35.24 -4.65 -16.88
CA THR A 156 35.78 -5.45 -17.98
C THR A 156 36.30 -4.55 -19.11
N ALA A 157 35.53 -3.52 -19.49
CA ALA A 157 35.92 -2.55 -20.50
C ALA A 157 37.16 -1.75 -20.07
N TYR A 158 37.24 -1.34 -18.80
CA TYR A 158 38.41 -0.70 -18.20
C TYR A 158 39.66 -1.56 -18.41
N LEU A 159 39.64 -2.82 -17.94
CA LEU A 159 40.78 -3.73 -18.10
C LEU A 159 41.14 -3.96 -19.58
N GLY A 160 40.13 -4.15 -20.43
CA GLY A 160 40.31 -4.36 -21.87
C GLY A 160 40.99 -3.18 -22.56
N VAL A 161 40.58 -1.95 -22.25
CA VAL A 161 41.17 -0.73 -22.81
C VAL A 161 42.59 -0.51 -22.28
N SER A 162 42.86 -0.76 -20.99
CA SER A 162 44.22 -0.64 -20.43
C SER A 162 45.19 -1.61 -21.11
N VAL A 163 44.77 -2.86 -21.33
CA VAL A 163 45.58 -3.86 -22.04
C VAL A 163 45.76 -3.48 -23.50
N LEU A 164 44.71 -3.00 -24.18
CA LEU A 164 44.80 -2.55 -25.56
C LEU A 164 45.77 -1.37 -25.72
N LEU A 165 45.70 -0.38 -24.83
CA LEU A 165 46.63 0.75 -24.82
C LEU A 165 48.08 0.29 -24.58
N PHE A 166 48.30 -0.62 -23.65
CA PHE A 166 49.62 -1.20 -23.39
C PHE A 166 50.19 -1.89 -24.65
N ILE A 167 49.39 -2.71 -25.32
CA ILE A 167 49.80 -3.42 -26.54
C ILE A 167 50.10 -2.43 -27.67
N LEU A 168 49.20 -1.49 -27.94
CA LEU A 168 49.37 -0.51 -29.02
C LEU A 168 50.54 0.44 -28.77
N ALA A 169 50.78 0.84 -27.52
CA ALA A 169 51.91 1.69 -27.19
C ALA A 169 53.24 0.97 -27.40
N ARG A 170 53.31 -0.35 -27.18
CA ARG A 170 54.53 -1.13 -27.45
C ARG A 170 54.81 -1.33 -28.93
N PHE A 171 53.76 -1.54 -29.74
CA PHE A 171 53.91 -1.74 -31.19
C PHE A 171 54.11 -0.44 -31.98
N SER A 172 53.74 0.72 -31.42
CA SER A 172 53.84 2.00 -32.12
C SER A 172 55.20 2.67 -31.84
N PRO A 173 56.13 2.77 -32.81
CA PRO A 173 57.46 3.35 -32.58
C PRO A 173 57.42 4.80 -32.09
N TYR A 174 56.37 5.55 -32.44
CA TYR A 174 56.16 6.94 -32.05
C TYR A 174 55.86 7.17 -30.56
N GLU A 175 55.60 6.11 -29.78
CA GLU A 175 55.43 6.18 -28.32
C GLU A 175 56.74 5.99 -27.55
N TRP A 176 57.80 5.60 -28.25
CA TRP A 176 59.12 5.43 -27.68
C TRP A 176 59.86 6.76 -27.74
N ASP A 177 60.22 7.30 -26.58
CA ASP A 177 60.86 8.60 -26.45
C ASP A 177 62.35 8.46 -26.13
N ASN A 178 63.12 9.46 -26.54
CA ASN A 178 64.52 9.55 -26.19
C ASN A 178 64.64 10.23 -24.81
N PRO A 179 65.14 9.55 -23.76
CA PRO A 179 65.31 10.14 -22.44
C PRO A 179 66.33 11.31 -22.42
N HIS A 180 67.18 11.43 -23.46
CA HIS A 180 68.18 12.49 -23.59
C HIS A 180 68.03 13.26 -24.92
N PRO A 181 67.26 14.37 -24.94
CA PRO A 181 66.99 15.15 -26.15
C PRO A 181 68.22 15.74 -26.86
N CYS A 182 69.37 15.79 -26.17
CA CYS A 182 70.63 16.33 -26.69
C CYS A 182 71.50 15.30 -27.43
N ASN A 183 71.08 14.04 -27.50
CA ASN A 183 71.77 12.99 -28.24
C ASN A 183 70.89 12.50 -29.41
N ASP A 184 71.32 12.79 -30.64
CA ASP A 184 70.58 12.43 -31.86
C ASP A 184 70.56 10.91 -32.14
N GLN A 185 71.40 10.12 -31.45
CA GLN A 185 71.45 8.65 -31.54
C GLN A 185 71.42 8.02 -30.14
N PRO A 186 70.23 7.83 -29.54
CA PRO A 186 70.11 7.17 -28.24
C PRO A 186 70.26 5.65 -28.34
N ASP A 187 71.00 5.07 -27.41
CA ASP A 187 71.16 3.61 -27.29
C ASP A 187 69.90 2.92 -26.71
N VAL A 188 69.04 3.67 -26.03
CA VAL A 188 67.81 3.18 -25.37
C VAL A 188 66.68 4.18 -25.57
N LEU A 189 65.52 3.71 -26.03
CA LEU A 189 64.27 4.48 -26.01
C LEU A 189 63.39 4.01 -24.85
N GLU A 190 62.68 4.92 -24.21
CA GLU A 190 61.77 4.64 -23.10
C GLU A 190 60.31 4.79 -23.53
N ASN A 191 59.47 3.88 -23.04
CA ASN A 191 58.02 3.92 -23.26
C ASN A 191 57.32 4.15 -21.92
N GLN A 192 56.58 5.25 -21.81
CA GLN A 192 55.89 5.63 -20.57
C GLN A 192 54.65 4.78 -20.28
N PHE A 193 54.09 4.05 -21.27
CA PHE A 193 52.97 3.14 -21.10
C PHE A 193 53.44 1.73 -20.70
N SER A 194 53.75 1.56 -19.42
CA SER A 194 53.74 0.25 -18.77
C SER A 194 52.30 -0.21 -18.49
N LEU A 195 52.05 -1.50 -18.23
CA LEU A 195 50.70 -1.99 -17.93
C LEU A 195 50.05 -1.24 -16.74
N LEU A 196 50.84 -0.96 -15.69
CA LEU A 196 50.39 -0.20 -14.53
C LEU A 196 50.10 1.27 -14.89
N ASN A 197 50.93 1.87 -15.74
CA ASN A 197 50.70 3.24 -16.21
C ASN A 197 49.50 3.35 -17.15
N SER A 198 49.24 2.32 -17.98
CA SER A 198 48.04 2.22 -18.81
C SER A 198 46.79 2.07 -17.94
N LEU A 199 46.82 1.24 -16.90
CA LEU A 199 45.75 1.13 -15.90
C LEU A 199 45.51 2.49 -15.21
N TRP A 200 46.58 3.15 -14.75
CA TRP A 200 46.54 4.47 -14.12
C TRP A 200 45.92 5.54 -15.05
N PHE A 201 46.31 5.56 -16.32
CA PHE A 201 45.75 6.46 -17.32
C PHE A 201 44.24 6.23 -17.52
N THR A 202 43.82 4.96 -17.64
CA THR A 202 42.41 4.61 -17.86
C THR A 202 41.52 4.87 -16.64
N ILE A 203 42.03 4.70 -15.41
CA ILE A 203 41.25 5.01 -14.20
C ILE A 203 41.20 6.53 -13.96
N GLY A 204 42.29 7.27 -14.23
CA GLY A 204 42.34 8.72 -14.09
C GLY A 204 41.37 9.44 -15.04
N SER A 205 41.14 8.88 -16.23
CA SER A 205 40.12 9.35 -17.17
C SER A 205 38.69 8.98 -16.77
N LEU A 206 38.48 7.84 -16.11
CA LEU A 206 37.17 7.49 -15.52
C LEU A 206 36.82 8.39 -14.32
N MET A 207 37.82 8.78 -13.52
CA MET A 207 37.64 9.67 -12.36
C MET A 207 37.64 11.17 -12.72
N GLN A 208 37.78 11.53 -13.99
CA GLN A 208 37.92 12.91 -14.48
C GLN A 208 39.10 13.71 -13.87
N GLN A 209 40.13 13.02 -13.39
CA GLN A 209 41.31 13.67 -12.78
C GLN A 209 42.45 13.88 -13.79
N GLY A 210 42.39 13.21 -14.95
CA GLY A 210 43.47 13.24 -15.93
C GLY A 210 44.67 12.39 -15.50
N SER A 211 45.72 12.42 -16.30
CA SER A 211 46.99 11.75 -16.02
C SER A 211 48.12 12.58 -16.59
N ASP A 212 49.28 12.56 -15.93
CA ASP A 212 50.50 13.21 -16.43
C ASP A 212 51.05 12.52 -17.69
N ILE A 213 50.61 11.28 -17.96
CA ILE A 213 51.04 10.47 -19.09
C ILE A 213 50.04 10.66 -20.23
N ALA A 214 50.50 11.10 -21.39
CA ALA A 214 49.65 11.37 -22.55
C ALA A 214 50.08 10.53 -23.77
N PRO A 215 49.12 9.92 -24.51
CA PRO A 215 49.42 9.18 -25.74
C PRO A 215 49.93 10.12 -26.84
N LYS A 216 50.99 9.71 -27.53
CA LYS A 216 51.63 10.48 -28.61
C LYS A 216 51.24 9.96 -29.99
N ALA A 217 51.17 8.65 -30.17
CA ALA A 217 50.84 8.02 -31.45
C ALA A 217 49.36 8.21 -31.82
N VAL A 218 49.07 8.21 -33.12
CA VAL A 218 47.69 8.37 -33.62
C VAL A 218 46.80 7.21 -33.18
N SER A 219 47.33 5.98 -33.18
CA SER A 219 46.63 4.75 -32.78
C SER A 219 46.18 4.77 -31.31
N THR A 220 47.09 5.13 -30.40
CA THR A 220 46.82 5.23 -28.95
C THR A 220 45.91 6.42 -28.63
N ARG A 221 46.05 7.55 -29.33
CA ARG A 221 45.15 8.71 -29.22
C ARG A 221 43.72 8.39 -29.65
N MET A 222 43.54 7.61 -30.71
CA MET A 222 42.22 7.13 -31.14
C MET A 222 41.53 6.31 -30.04
N VAL A 223 42.25 5.34 -29.47
CA VAL A 223 41.71 4.50 -28.37
C VAL A 223 41.42 5.34 -27.12
N ALA A 224 42.32 6.25 -26.75
CA ALA A 224 42.10 7.16 -25.63
C ALA A 224 40.89 8.08 -25.86
N GLY A 225 40.70 8.59 -27.08
CA GLY A 225 39.56 9.42 -27.45
C GLY A 225 38.23 8.65 -27.37
N MET A 226 38.19 7.41 -27.86
CA MET A 226 37.01 6.54 -27.72
C MET A 226 36.70 6.24 -26.26
N TRP A 227 37.74 5.97 -25.45
CA TRP A 227 37.59 5.77 -24.01
C TRP A 227 37.05 7.01 -23.31
N TRP A 228 37.57 8.21 -23.61
CA TRP A 228 37.06 9.46 -23.05
C TRP A 228 35.60 9.73 -23.43
N PHE A 229 35.20 9.43 -24.66
CA PHE A 229 33.81 9.57 -25.07
C PHE A 229 32.90 8.59 -24.30
N PHE A 230 33.35 7.34 -24.13
CA PHE A 230 32.65 6.35 -23.32
C PHE A 230 32.53 6.78 -21.85
N THR A 231 33.63 7.21 -21.20
CA THR A 231 33.61 7.62 -19.80
C THR A 231 32.74 8.86 -19.59
N LEU A 232 32.75 9.81 -20.53
CA LEU A 232 31.87 10.98 -20.49
C LEU A 232 30.39 10.56 -20.46
N ILE A 233 29.97 9.70 -21.40
CA ILE A 233 28.58 9.20 -21.45
C ILE A 233 28.22 8.47 -20.16
N MET A 234 29.11 7.60 -19.67
CA MET A 234 28.88 6.81 -18.46
C MET A 234 28.69 7.70 -17.23
N ILE A 235 29.54 8.70 -17.04
CA ILE A 235 29.46 9.59 -15.88
C ILE A 235 28.23 10.49 -15.98
N SER A 236 27.92 11.03 -17.17
CA SER A 236 26.69 11.80 -17.38
C SER A 236 25.43 10.97 -17.13
N SER A 237 25.41 9.69 -17.51
CA SER A 237 24.29 8.79 -17.22
C SER A 237 24.20 8.47 -15.72
N TYR A 238 25.33 8.22 -15.06
CA TYR A 238 25.37 8.00 -13.61
C TYR A 238 24.85 9.22 -12.84
N THR A 239 25.29 10.43 -13.18
CA THR A 239 24.84 11.66 -12.50
C THR A 239 23.37 11.94 -12.74
N ALA A 240 22.87 11.71 -13.97
CA ALA A 240 21.44 11.82 -14.28
C ALA A 240 20.59 10.81 -13.50
N ASN A 241 20.99 9.53 -13.47
CA ASN A 241 20.27 8.49 -12.73
C ASN A 241 20.34 8.69 -11.22
N LEU A 242 21.48 9.15 -10.69
CA LEU A 242 21.63 9.49 -9.28
C LEU A 242 20.71 10.65 -8.90
N ALA A 243 20.63 11.70 -9.72
CA ALA A 243 19.70 12.81 -9.49
C ALA A 243 18.23 12.35 -9.52
N ALA A 244 17.87 11.48 -10.46
CA ALA A 244 16.54 10.87 -10.50
C ALA A 244 16.28 9.99 -9.26
N PHE A 245 17.26 9.20 -8.82
CA PHE A 245 17.15 8.35 -7.65
C PHE A 245 16.97 9.15 -6.35
N LEU A 246 17.63 10.30 -6.23
CA LEU A 246 17.50 11.20 -5.08
C LEU A 246 16.16 11.95 -5.05
N THR A 247 15.48 12.08 -6.19
CA THR A 247 14.18 12.78 -6.27
C THR A 247 12.98 11.82 -6.24
N VAL A 248 13.14 10.58 -6.73
CA VAL A 248 12.06 9.59 -6.75
C VAL A 248 11.96 8.87 -5.41
N GLU A 249 10.91 9.21 -4.65
CA GLU A 249 10.52 8.49 -3.45
C GLU A 249 9.69 7.25 -3.82
N ARG A 250 10.32 6.08 -3.99
CA ARG A 250 9.58 4.82 -4.15
C ARG A 250 9.03 4.38 -2.80
N MET A 251 7.73 4.56 -2.60
CA MET A 251 6.99 3.89 -1.53
C MET A 251 6.64 2.48 -2.02
N ASP A 252 7.54 1.52 -1.85
CA ASP A 252 7.20 0.12 -2.13
C ASP A 252 6.19 -0.37 -1.07
N SER A 253 4.97 -0.70 -1.51
CA SER A 253 3.97 -1.30 -0.65
C SER A 253 4.27 -2.80 -0.52
N PRO A 254 4.44 -3.34 0.70
CA PRO A 254 4.66 -4.77 0.89
C PRO A 254 3.41 -5.62 0.60
N ILE A 255 2.24 -4.99 0.47
CA ILE A 255 0.94 -5.64 0.25
C ILE A 255 0.17 -4.82 -0.79
N GLU A 256 -0.23 -5.46 -1.88
CA GLU A 256 -1.16 -4.88 -2.86
C GLU A 256 -2.47 -5.67 -2.91
N SER A 257 -2.42 -6.97 -2.59
CA SER A 257 -3.57 -7.88 -2.67
C SER A 257 -3.76 -8.73 -1.41
N ALA A 258 -4.97 -9.27 -1.26
CA ALA A 258 -5.27 -10.28 -0.24
C ALA A 258 -4.45 -11.56 -0.43
N GLU A 259 -4.05 -11.88 -1.66
CA GLU A 259 -3.17 -13.03 -1.93
C GLU A 259 -1.78 -12.84 -1.34
N ASP A 260 -1.23 -11.62 -1.41
CA ASP A 260 0.08 -11.33 -0.84
C ASP A 260 0.06 -11.58 0.66
N LEU A 261 -1.01 -11.16 1.35
CA LEU A 261 -1.24 -11.46 2.76
C LEU A 261 -1.31 -12.96 3.03
N ALA A 262 -1.98 -13.74 2.18
CA ALA A 262 -2.14 -15.19 2.34
C ALA A 262 -0.86 -15.99 2.08
N LYS A 263 0.03 -15.49 1.20
CA LYS A 263 1.31 -16.12 0.85
C LYS A 263 2.37 -15.94 1.95
N GLN A 264 2.28 -14.88 2.73
CA GLN A 264 3.26 -14.51 3.76
C GLN A 264 2.72 -14.71 5.20
N THR A 265 3.61 -14.72 6.19
CA THR A 265 3.27 -14.88 7.63
C THR A 265 3.83 -13.79 8.54
N LYS A 266 4.58 -12.83 7.99
CA LYS A 266 5.25 -11.75 8.73
C LYS A 266 4.25 -10.70 9.22
N ILE A 267 3.31 -10.31 8.37
CA ILE A 267 2.25 -9.36 8.63
C ILE A 267 1.02 -10.15 9.03
N LYS A 268 0.61 -10.02 10.30
CA LYS A 268 -0.63 -10.62 10.78
C LYS A 268 -1.81 -9.84 10.23
N TYR A 269 -2.94 -10.50 10.02
CA TYR A 269 -4.17 -9.85 9.59
C TYR A 269 -5.36 -10.41 10.33
N GLY A 270 -6.38 -9.57 10.53
CA GLY A 270 -7.60 -9.93 11.24
C GLY A 270 -8.76 -9.03 10.85
N ALA A 271 -9.94 -9.36 11.35
CA ALA A 271 -11.19 -8.64 11.11
C ALA A 271 -11.96 -8.44 12.42
N LEU A 272 -13.07 -7.71 12.37
CA LEU A 272 -13.99 -7.57 13.50
C LEU A 272 -14.56 -8.94 13.91
N ARG A 273 -14.49 -9.27 15.20
CA ARG A 273 -15.05 -10.52 15.75
C ARG A 273 -16.57 -10.52 15.59
N GLY A 274 -17.11 -11.57 14.97
CA GLY A 274 -18.56 -11.68 14.72
C GLY A 274 -19.07 -10.71 13.64
N GLY A 275 -18.18 -10.00 12.94
CA GLY A 275 -18.53 -9.17 11.80
C GLY A 275 -18.85 -10.00 10.55
N SER A 276 -19.55 -9.38 9.60
CA SER A 276 -19.85 -9.94 8.28
C SER A 276 -18.57 -10.30 7.52
N THR A 277 -17.53 -9.46 7.60
CA THR A 277 -16.20 -9.71 7.00
C THR A 277 -15.57 -11.01 7.54
N ALA A 278 -15.61 -11.26 8.85
CA ALA A 278 -15.08 -12.50 9.42
C ALA A 278 -15.88 -13.73 8.97
N ALA A 279 -17.22 -13.62 8.95
CA ALA A 279 -18.08 -14.69 8.44
C ALA A 279 -17.84 -14.97 6.95
N PHE A 280 -17.61 -13.94 6.14
CA PHE A 280 -17.28 -14.07 4.72
C PHE A 280 -16.04 -14.94 4.50
N PHE A 281 -14.95 -14.68 5.23
CA PHE A 281 -13.73 -15.50 5.10
C PHE A 281 -13.92 -16.94 5.58
N ARG A 282 -14.71 -17.13 6.66
CA ARG A 282 -15.04 -18.46 7.20
C ARG A 282 -15.84 -19.32 6.21
N ASP A 283 -16.84 -18.71 5.59
CA ASP A 283 -17.82 -19.40 4.74
C ASP A 283 -17.45 -19.35 3.25
N SER A 284 -16.31 -18.74 2.90
CA SER A 284 -15.85 -18.64 1.52
C SER A 284 -15.46 -20.00 0.93
N ASN A 285 -15.78 -20.20 -0.35
CA ASN A 285 -15.34 -21.36 -1.12
C ASN A 285 -14.05 -21.12 -1.93
N PHE A 286 -13.42 -19.95 -1.77
CA PHE A 286 -12.18 -19.63 -2.46
C PHE A 286 -10.97 -20.08 -1.64
N SER A 287 -10.06 -20.85 -2.23
CA SER A 287 -8.94 -21.49 -1.52
C SER A 287 -8.03 -20.49 -0.79
N THR A 288 -7.77 -19.32 -1.38
CA THR A 288 -6.99 -18.25 -0.74
C THR A 288 -7.69 -17.74 0.52
N TYR A 289 -9.01 -17.51 0.47
CA TYR A 289 -9.77 -16.99 1.60
C TYR A 289 -9.96 -18.03 2.71
N GLN A 290 -10.12 -19.30 2.36
CA GLN A 290 -10.10 -20.40 3.32
C GLN A 290 -8.76 -20.48 4.06
N ARG A 291 -7.64 -20.35 3.34
CA ARG A 291 -6.30 -20.30 3.95
C ARG A 291 -6.15 -19.10 4.88
N MET A 292 -6.65 -17.93 4.46
CA MET A 292 -6.68 -16.73 5.32
C MET A 292 -7.51 -16.96 6.58
N TRP A 293 -8.67 -17.59 6.48
CA TRP A 293 -9.50 -17.94 7.63
C TRP A 293 -8.77 -18.90 8.59
N SER A 294 -8.20 -19.99 8.07
CA SER A 294 -7.42 -20.94 8.89
C SER A 294 -6.26 -20.27 9.61
N PHE A 295 -5.59 -19.30 8.96
CA PHE A 295 -4.57 -18.48 9.62
C PHE A 295 -5.17 -17.62 10.74
N MET A 296 -6.28 -16.91 10.48
CA MET A 296 -6.92 -16.06 11.48
C MET A 296 -7.40 -16.84 12.71
N GLU A 297 -7.92 -18.05 12.50
CA GLU A 297 -8.41 -18.94 13.56
C GLU A 297 -7.28 -19.56 14.39
N SER A 298 -6.19 -20.00 13.72
CA SER A 298 -5.02 -20.59 14.38
C SER A 298 -4.07 -19.57 15.01
N ALA A 299 -4.16 -18.29 14.64
CA ALA A 299 -3.26 -17.26 15.14
C ALA A 299 -3.34 -17.09 16.67
N ARG A 300 -2.16 -17.04 17.30
CA ARG A 300 -1.96 -16.71 18.71
C ARG A 300 -0.91 -15.59 18.82
N PRO A 301 -1.18 -14.47 19.53
CA PRO A 301 -2.47 -14.05 20.11
C PRO A 301 -3.55 -13.78 19.05
N SER A 302 -4.82 -13.68 19.49
CA SER A 302 -5.98 -13.43 18.62
C SER A 302 -5.74 -12.25 17.67
N VAL A 303 -6.02 -12.45 16.38
CA VAL A 303 -5.99 -11.38 15.37
C VAL A 303 -7.32 -10.63 15.28
N PHE A 304 -8.43 -11.24 15.71
CA PHE A 304 -9.72 -10.57 15.74
C PHE A 304 -9.77 -9.45 16.79
N THR A 305 -10.42 -8.35 16.45
CA THR A 305 -10.69 -7.22 17.36
C THR A 305 -12.16 -7.18 17.79
N SER A 306 -12.43 -6.50 18.89
CA SER A 306 -13.80 -6.32 19.43
C SER A 306 -14.54 -5.14 18.79
N SER A 307 -13.82 -4.14 18.30
CA SER A 307 -14.37 -2.97 17.60
C SER A 307 -13.51 -2.57 16.41
N ASN A 308 -14.08 -1.78 15.49
CA ASN A 308 -13.34 -1.20 14.37
C ASN A 308 -12.27 -0.20 14.86
N VAL A 309 -12.58 0.57 15.91
CA VAL A 309 -11.62 1.52 16.53
C VAL A 309 -10.40 0.78 17.06
N GLU A 310 -10.59 -0.35 17.75
CA GLU A 310 -9.49 -1.20 18.22
C GLU A 310 -8.64 -1.73 17.04
N GLY A 311 -9.29 -2.10 15.93
CA GLY A 311 -8.61 -2.53 14.69
C GLY A 311 -7.69 -1.45 14.12
N VAL A 312 -8.21 -0.23 13.98
CA VAL A 312 -7.46 0.94 13.51
C VAL A 312 -6.30 1.28 14.44
N GLU A 313 -6.53 1.30 15.75
CA GLU A 313 -5.48 1.54 16.74
C GLU A 313 -4.38 0.46 16.68
N ARG A 314 -4.77 -0.80 16.49
CA ARG A 314 -3.83 -1.93 16.41
C ARG A 314 -2.95 -1.84 15.17
N VAL A 315 -3.50 -1.45 14.01
CA VAL A 315 -2.70 -1.18 12.79
C VAL A 315 -1.71 -0.05 13.04
N THR A 316 -2.16 1.02 13.70
CA THR A 316 -1.34 2.19 14.01
C THR A 316 -0.18 1.84 14.94
N LYS A 317 -0.48 1.14 16.06
CA LYS A 317 0.50 0.70 17.07
C LYS A 317 1.42 -0.40 16.54
N GLY A 318 0.93 -1.24 15.62
CA GLY A 318 1.63 -2.41 15.08
C GLY A 318 2.83 -2.11 14.18
N LYS A 319 3.08 -0.84 13.80
CA LYS A 319 4.25 -0.41 12.98
C LYS A 319 4.48 -1.28 11.73
N GLY A 320 3.41 -1.71 11.05
CA GLY A 320 3.49 -2.55 9.84
C GLY A 320 3.54 -4.07 10.09
N SER A 321 3.36 -4.53 11.33
CA SER A 321 3.25 -5.97 11.63
C SER A 321 1.82 -6.51 11.59
N TYR A 322 0.82 -5.63 11.42
CA TYR A 322 -0.59 -5.97 11.43
C TYR A 322 -1.38 -5.20 10.36
N ALA A 323 -2.26 -5.89 9.65
CA ALA A 323 -3.25 -5.34 8.73
C ALA A 323 -4.66 -5.65 9.22
N PHE A 324 -5.62 -4.77 8.96
CA PHE A 324 -7.01 -4.94 9.41
C PHE A 324 -7.96 -4.98 8.21
N LEU A 325 -8.81 -6.00 8.16
CA LEU A 325 -9.80 -6.19 7.12
C LEU A 325 -11.12 -5.58 7.59
N MET A 326 -11.60 -4.57 6.87
CA MET A 326 -12.84 -3.85 7.18
C MET A 326 -13.44 -3.25 5.90
N GLU A 327 -14.63 -2.67 6.01
CA GLU A 327 -15.34 -2.06 4.89
C GLU A 327 -14.56 -0.85 4.31
N SER A 328 -14.58 -0.72 2.97
CA SER A 328 -13.87 0.33 2.24
C SER A 328 -14.28 1.75 2.65
N THR A 329 -15.56 1.99 2.86
CA THR A 329 -16.10 3.31 3.27
C THR A 329 -15.61 3.71 4.66
N SER A 330 -15.52 2.75 5.58
CA SER A 330 -14.98 2.99 6.91
C SER A 330 -13.46 3.24 6.88
N ILE A 331 -12.72 2.62 5.96
CA ILE A 331 -11.30 2.91 5.74
C ILE A 331 -11.12 4.32 5.20
N GLU A 332 -11.87 4.70 4.18
CA GLU A 332 -11.82 6.04 3.58
C GLU A 332 -12.13 7.14 4.59
N TYR A 333 -13.04 6.91 5.53
CA TYR A 333 -13.34 7.86 6.60
C TYR A 333 -12.20 8.01 7.63
N VAL A 334 -11.43 6.94 7.86
CA VAL A 334 -10.35 6.93 8.86
C VAL A 334 -9.05 7.56 8.34
N ILE A 335 -8.83 7.53 7.02
CA ILE A 335 -7.63 8.07 6.34
C ILE A 335 -7.70 9.59 6.20
#